data_AF-A0A182QSS6-F1
#
_entry.id   AF-A0A182QSS6-F1
#
_cell.length_a   1.000
_cell.length_b   1.000
_cell.length_c   1.000
_cell.angle_alpha   90.00
_cell.angle_beta   90.00
_cell.angle_gamma   90.00
#
_symmetry.space_group_name_H-M   'P 1'
#
loop_
_entity.id
_entity.type
_entity.pdbx_description
1 polymer ?
#
loop_
_entity_poly.entity_id
_entity_poly.type
_entity_poly.pdbx_seq_one_letter_code
_entity_poly.pdbx_strand_id
1 'polypeptide(L)'
;MSDSDSQATSSDSDSSSELNIGSTRFNPLKALYSSKLKIPVTSARLHDNVHTLEAKQNTLGGFTEPYDEQRIKQIRASTNTKKLNEIPKNVNPVRRFLPEQQPVQRVKPMRFQNNVFLRLEKGFEGPLGQMQKWMEQGVRVRVYIRKQKGIRGHVSGVLMLFDKHWNLAVRDVCETYHRRNYRYSENRLDPDGIVDPQDCSDRLRRLGIVLPPTTVRRDGKKNVIITRKVSQLLIRGEQVVLVTLEPSAQENATRQQQ
;
A
#
# COMPACT_ATOMS: atom_id res chain seq x y z
N MET A 1 -43.19 41.94 -3.61
CA MET A 1 -41.88 41.99 -2.94
C MET A 1 -40.88 41.38 -3.90
N SER A 2 -39.87 42.16 -4.25
CA SER A 2 -38.93 41.97 -5.35
C SER A 2 -37.82 40.99 -4.98
N ASP A 3 -37.68 39.92 -5.76
CA ASP A 3 -36.53 39.02 -5.71
C ASP A 3 -35.34 39.68 -6.41
N SER A 4 -34.36 40.12 -5.63
CA SER A 4 -33.09 40.63 -6.13
C SER A 4 -32.11 39.47 -6.29
N ASP A 5 -32.07 38.91 -7.50
CA ASP A 5 -30.97 38.07 -7.96
C ASP A 5 -29.66 38.87 -7.93
N SER A 6 -28.80 38.53 -6.97
CA SER A 6 -27.46 39.08 -6.86
C SER A 6 -26.57 38.42 -7.90
N GLN A 7 -26.60 38.95 -9.13
CA GLN A 7 -25.59 38.64 -10.14
C GLN A 7 -24.21 39.05 -9.61
N ALA A 8 -23.43 38.04 -9.23
CA ALA A 8 -22.00 38.18 -9.07
C ALA A 8 -21.39 38.59 -10.42
N THR A 9 -21.15 39.88 -10.57
CA THR A 9 -20.35 40.45 -11.64
C THR A 9 -18.91 40.00 -11.44
N SER A 10 -18.55 38.85 -12.00
CA SER A 10 -17.16 38.49 -12.23
C SER A 10 -16.62 39.44 -13.30
N SER A 11 -16.15 40.59 -12.85
CA SER A 11 -15.40 41.55 -13.64
C SER A 11 -14.20 40.84 -14.26
N ASP A 12 -14.30 40.54 -15.55
CA ASP A 12 -13.26 39.94 -16.39
C ASP A 12 -12.17 40.97 -16.75
N SER A 13 -11.84 41.82 -15.78
CA SER A 13 -10.97 42.99 -15.93
C SER A 13 -9.64 42.73 -15.21
N ASP A 14 -8.54 42.87 -15.95
CA ASP A 14 -7.12 42.81 -15.55
C ASP A 14 -6.46 41.43 -15.34
N SER A 15 -6.98 40.36 -15.96
CA SER A 15 -6.44 38.99 -15.83
C SER A 15 -5.01 38.76 -16.38
N SER A 16 -4.49 39.65 -17.23
CA SER A 16 -3.17 39.46 -17.84
C SER A 16 -2.04 39.70 -16.84
N SER A 17 -2.18 40.67 -15.95
CA SER A 17 -1.13 41.06 -15.00
C SER A 17 -0.98 40.09 -13.82
N GLU A 18 -2.07 39.42 -13.43
CA GLU A 18 -2.09 38.45 -12.32
C GLU A 18 -1.51 37.08 -12.68
N LEU A 19 -1.53 36.73 -13.97
CA LEU A 19 -0.95 35.49 -14.49
C LEU A 19 0.54 35.63 -14.86
N ASN A 20 1.05 36.86 -14.93
CA ASN A 20 2.45 37.12 -15.27
C ASN A 20 3.35 36.91 -14.04
N ILE A 21 4.22 35.91 -14.09
CA ILE A 21 5.11 35.51 -12.99
C ILE A 21 6.07 36.63 -12.55
N GLY A 22 6.45 37.54 -13.45
CA GLY A 22 7.31 38.69 -13.15
C GLY A 22 6.57 39.95 -12.68
N SER A 23 5.24 39.90 -12.56
CA SER A 23 4.42 41.05 -12.15
C SER A 23 4.39 41.19 -10.62
N THR A 24 4.37 42.42 -10.12
CA THR A 24 4.18 42.70 -8.69
C THR A 24 2.80 42.27 -8.17
N ARG A 25 1.83 42.08 -9.08
CA ARG A 25 0.47 41.59 -8.78
C ARG A 25 0.25 40.11 -9.10
N PHE A 26 1.32 39.32 -9.18
CA PHE A 26 1.21 37.90 -9.50
C PHE A 26 0.39 37.12 -8.46
N ASN A 27 -0.64 36.39 -8.90
CA ASN A 27 -1.47 35.55 -8.04
C ASN A 27 -1.14 34.06 -8.25
N PRO A 28 -0.46 33.40 -7.29
CA PRO A 28 0.01 32.03 -7.46
C PRO A 28 -1.13 31.00 -7.54
N LEU A 29 -2.24 31.23 -6.84
CA LEU A 29 -3.38 30.32 -6.83
C LEU A 29 -4.12 30.35 -8.18
N LYS A 30 -4.34 31.56 -8.73
CA LYS A 30 -4.96 31.71 -10.05
C LYS A 30 -4.06 31.16 -11.17
N ALA A 31 -2.74 31.31 -11.03
CA ALA A 31 -1.78 30.73 -11.96
C ALA A 31 -1.80 29.18 -11.96
N LEU A 32 -1.98 28.54 -10.80
CA LEU A 32 -2.00 27.08 -10.68
C LEU A 32 -3.19 26.43 -11.41
N TYR A 33 -4.35 27.10 -11.40
CA TYR A 33 -5.58 26.58 -12.01
C TYR A 33 -5.89 27.15 -13.40
N SER A 34 -5.06 28.07 -13.91
CA SER A 34 -5.24 28.69 -15.23
C SER A 34 -4.53 27.92 -16.33
N SER A 35 -5.25 27.62 -17.42
CA SER A 35 -4.68 27.06 -18.64
C SER A 35 -3.92 28.07 -19.51
N LYS A 36 -4.00 29.37 -19.17
CA LYS A 36 -3.42 30.48 -19.95
C LYS A 36 -2.05 30.95 -19.43
N LEU A 37 -1.48 30.25 -18.44
CA LEU A 37 -0.20 30.60 -17.83
C LEU A 37 0.97 30.47 -18.82
N LYS A 38 1.77 31.52 -18.98
CA LYS A 38 3.01 31.49 -19.79
C LYS A 38 4.22 31.37 -18.87
N ILE A 39 4.92 30.24 -18.96
CA ILE A 39 6.16 30.00 -18.19
C ILE A 39 7.30 30.78 -18.88
N PRO A 40 8.11 31.57 -18.15
CA PRO A 40 9.18 32.39 -18.74
C PRO A 40 10.22 31.59 -19.53
N VAL A 41 10.51 30.35 -19.11
CA VAL A 41 11.46 29.46 -19.77
C VAL A 41 10.81 28.11 -20.01
N THR A 42 10.27 27.90 -21.21
CA THR A 42 9.60 26.65 -21.60
C THR A 42 10.55 25.46 -21.71
N SER A 43 11.85 25.72 -21.98
CA SER A 43 12.89 24.71 -22.05
C SER A 43 13.47 24.30 -20.70
N ALA A 44 12.95 24.85 -19.59
CA ALA A 44 13.44 24.53 -18.26
C ALA A 44 13.16 23.05 -17.94
N ARG A 45 14.17 22.37 -17.40
CA ARG A 45 14.04 20.96 -17.03
C ARG A 45 13.12 20.84 -15.81
N LEU A 46 12.01 20.12 -15.97
CA LEU A 46 11.12 19.76 -14.86
C LEU A 46 11.88 18.88 -13.85
N HIS A 47 11.63 19.12 -12.58
CA HIS A 47 12.22 18.38 -11.46
C HIS A 47 11.09 17.73 -10.68
N ASP A 48 11.23 16.44 -10.37
CA ASP A 48 10.14 15.66 -9.77
C ASP A 48 9.81 16.12 -8.34
N ASN A 49 10.82 16.61 -7.59
CA ASN A 49 10.68 16.98 -6.19
C ASN A 49 11.31 18.35 -5.89
N VAL A 50 10.71 19.10 -4.95
CA VAL A 50 11.25 20.38 -4.45
C VAL A 50 12.69 20.23 -3.94
N HIS A 51 12.98 19.13 -3.25
CA HIS A 51 14.32 18.84 -2.73
C HIS A 51 15.39 18.76 -3.84
N THR A 52 15.04 18.22 -5.02
CA THR A 52 15.98 18.14 -6.14
C THR A 52 16.26 19.51 -6.76
N LEU A 53 15.29 20.42 -6.70
CA LEU A 53 15.44 21.80 -7.12
C LEU A 53 16.32 22.58 -6.14
N GLU A 54 16.06 22.48 -4.83
CA GLU A 54 16.88 23.12 -3.79
C GLU A 54 18.33 22.66 -3.84
N ALA A 55 18.58 21.36 -3.98
CA ALA A 55 19.95 20.83 -4.05
C ALA A 55 20.73 21.41 -5.25
N LYS A 56 20.09 21.51 -6.42
CA LYS A 56 20.72 22.12 -7.60
C LYS A 56 20.91 23.62 -7.44
N GLN A 57 19.94 24.33 -6.87
CA GLN A 57 20.06 25.75 -6.62
C GLN A 57 21.20 26.04 -5.63
N ASN A 58 21.32 25.26 -4.56
CA ASN A 58 22.42 25.37 -3.60
C ASN A 58 23.78 25.09 -4.25
N THR A 59 23.83 24.18 -5.22
CA THR A 59 25.04 23.94 -6.03
C THR A 59 25.41 25.18 -6.86
N LEU A 60 24.42 25.98 -7.27
CA LEU A 60 24.59 27.22 -8.03
C LEU A 60 24.81 28.46 -7.15
N GLY A 61 24.84 28.32 -5.82
CA GLY A 61 25.06 29.42 -4.87
C GLY A 61 23.84 29.81 -4.02
N GLY A 62 22.72 29.10 -4.13
CA GLY A 62 21.50 29.34 -3.37
C GLY A 62 20.52 30.29 -4.06
N PHE A 63 19.41 30.63 -3.39
CA PHE A 63 18.35 31.50 -3.94
C PHE A 63 18.61 33.00 -3.75
N THR A 64 19.56 33.36 -2.89
CA THR A 64 19.87 34.75 -2.54
C THR A 64 20.87 35.39 -3.51
N GLU A 65 21.65 34.56 -4.19
CA GLU A 65 22.72 35.00 -5.08
C GLU A 65 22.20 35.17 -6.52
N PRO A 66 22.47 36.32 -7.17
CA PRO A 66 22.07 36.51 -8.57
C PRO A 66 22.83 35.54 -9.50
N TYR A 67 22.22 35.26 -10.66
CA TYR A 67 22.81 34.41 -11.68
C TYR A 67 24.10 35.03 -12.25
N ASP A 68 25.22 34.31 -12.16
CA ASP A 68 26.51 34.69 -12.76
C ASP A 68 27.10 33.54 -13.59
N GLU A 69 27.30 33.79 -14.88
CA GLU A 69 27.84 32.81 -15.83
C GLU A 69 29.27 32.39 -15.50
N GLN A 70 30.10 33.29 -14.97
CA GLN A 70 31.50 32.99 -14.67
C GLN A 70 31.59 32.01 -13.49
N ARG A 71 30.81 32.25 -12.45
CA ARG A 71 30.66 31.36 -11.30
C ARG A 71 30.18 29.97 -11.71
N ILE A 72 29.19 29.88 -12.61
CA ILE A 72 28.68 28.59 -13.11
C ILE A 72 29.75 27.84 -13.92
N LYS A 73 30.55 28.54 -14.73
CA LYS A 73 31.69 27.95 -15.44
C LYS A 73 32.73 27.39 -14.47
N GLN A 74 33.02 28.10 -13.37
CA GLN A 74 33.94 27.62 -12.31
C GLN A 74 33.38 26.41 -11.54
N ILE A 75 32.08 26.41 -11.20
CA ILE A 75 31.41 25.27 -10.55
C ILE A 75 31.43 24.04 -11.46
N ARG A 76 31.15 24.22 -12.76
CA ARG A 76 31.23 23.14 -13.74
C ARG A 76 32.67 22.64 -13.92
N ALA A 77 33.65 23.53 -13.99
CA ALA A 77 35.07 23.18 -14.10
C ALA A 77 35.55 22.40 -12.88
N SER A 78 35.22 22.84 -11.66
CA SER A 78 35.58 22.15 -10.41
C SER A 78 34.86 20.81 -10.22
N THR A 79 33.68 20.63 -10.82
CA THR A 79 33.00 19.34 -10.86
C THR A 79 33.63 18.40 -11.89
N ASN A 80 34.14 18.94 -13.00
CA ASN A 80 34.78 18.16 -14.07
C ASN A 80 36.21 17.71 -13.71
N THR A 81 36.96 18.51 -12.94
CA THR A 81 38.30 18.13 -12.45
C THR A 81 38.27 17.00 -11.41
N LYS A 82 37.10 16.66 -10.86
CA LYS A 82 36.91 15.46 -10.03
C LYS A 82 36.73 14.19 -10.86
N LYS A 83 36.58 14.27 -12.19
CA LYS A 83 36.67 13.12 -13.08
C LYS A 83 38.11 12.90 -13.52
N LEU A 84 38.77 12.02 -12.76
CA LEU A 84 39.81 11.11 -13.22
C LEU A 84 41.04 11.77 -13.86
N ASN A 85 42.08 12.02 -13.04
CA ASN A 85 43.42 11.77 -13.53
C ASN A 85 43.44 10.32 -14.03
N GLU A 86 43.59 10.12 -15.34
CA GLU A 86 43.63 8.80 -15.95
C GLU A 86 44.79 8.00 -15.34
N ILE A 87 44.44 7.06 -14.47
CA ILE A 87 45.39 6.06 -13.98
C ILE A 87 45.74 5.21 -15.21
N PRO A 88 47.02 5.06 -15.58
CA PRO A 88 47.41 4.24 -16.72
C PRO A 88 46.82 2.84 -16.55
N LYS A 89 46.13 2.34 -17.60
CA LYS A 89 45.33 1.10 -17.60
C LYS A 89 46.08 -0.16 -17.15
N ASN A 90 47.39 -0.10 -16.98
CA ASN A 90 48.26 -1.22 -16.66
C ASN A 90 48.80 -1.23 -15.22
N VAL A 91 48.39 -0.28 -14.37
CA VAL A 91 48.77 -0.29 -12.95
C VAL A 91 47.51 -0.28 -12.12
N ASN A 92 47.16 -1.44 -11.57
CA ASN A 92 46.18 -1.50 -10.49
C ASN A 92 46.70 -0.61 -9.36
N PRO A 93 45.94 0.41 -8.91
CA PRO A 93 46.39 1.27 -7.82
C PRO A 93 46.54 0.42 -6.55
N VAL A 94 47.78 0.04 -6.23
CA VAL A 94 48.09 -0.67 -5.00
C VAL A 94 48.08 0.35 -3.87
N ARG A 95 47.14 0.19 -2.93
CA ARG A 95 47.12 0.99 -1.70
C ARG A 95 48.40 0.73 -0.91
N ARG A 96 49.19 1.79 -0.65
CA ARG A 96 50.41 1.76 0.18
C ARG A 96 50.11 1.74 1.68
N PHE A 97 49.19 0.89 2.12
CA PHE A 97 48.97 0.68 3.54
C PHE A 97 49.76 -0.55 3.98
N LEU A 98 50.52 -0.41 5.06
CA LEU A 98 51.06 -1.57 5.77
C LEU A 98 49.89 -2.49 6.18
N PRO A 99 50.10 -3.82 6.34
CA PRO A 99 49.04 -4.74 6.74
C PRO A 99 48.24 -4.27 7.98
N GLU A 100 48.91 -3.61 8.91
CA GLU A 100 48.35 -3.05 10.14
C GLU A 100 47.56 -1.75 9.95
N GLN A 101 47.85 -1.02 8.86
CA GLN A 101 47.20 0.25 8.50
C GLN A 101 46.00 0.03 7.55
N GLN A 102 45.71 -1.23 7.20
CA GLN A 102 44.53 -1.52 6.40
C GLN A 102 43.27 -1.10 7.16
N PRO A 103 42.25 -0.57 6.47
CA PRO A 103 40.94 -0.38 7.09
C PRO A 103 40.51 -1.70 7.72
N VAL A 104 40.20 -1.67 9.02
CA VAL A 104 39.69 -2.83 9.75
C VAL A 104 38.58 -3.46 8.90
N GLN A 105 38.78 -4.72 8.50
CA GLN A 105 37.78 -5.45 7.73
C GLN A 105 36.51 -5.58 8.58
N ARG A 106 35.60 -4.64 8.43
CA ARG A 106 34.25 -4.78 8.97
C ARG A 106 33.58 -5.89 8.17
N VAL A 107 33.54 -7.08 8.74
CA VAL A 107 32.60 -8.11 8.31
C VAL A 107 31.22 -7.48 8.41
N LYS A 108 30.58 -7.23 7.27
CA LYS A 108 29.19 -6.75 7.27
C LYS A 108 28.40 -7.78 8.07
N PRO A 109 27.74 -7.42 9.18
CA PRO A 109 26.89 -8.38 9.86
C PRO A 109 25.88 -8.89 8.84
N MET A 110 25.78 -10.21 8.69
CA MET A 110 24.91 -10.84 7.69
C MET A 110 23.46 -10.58 8.08
N ARG A 111 22.88 -9.47 7.59
CA ARG A 111 21.56 -8.96 8.02
C ARG A 111 20.36 -9.79 7.52
N PHE A 112 20.57 -10.95 6.90
CA PHE A 112 19.54 -11.74 6.21
C PHE A 112 19.32 -13.16 6.73
N GLN A 113 19.74 -13.48 7.96
CA GLN A 113 19.58 -14.84 8.49
C GLN A 113 18.21 -15.17 9.12
N ASN A 114 17.29 -14.20 9.18
CA ASN A 114 16.01 -14.35 9.89
C ASN A 114 14.80 -14.23 8.96
N ASN A 115 14.73 -15.11 7.95
CA ASN A 115 13.57 -15.21 7.06
C ASN A 115 12.56 -16.23 7.61
N VAL A 116 11.27 -16.05 7.29
CA VAL A 116 10.21 -17.00 7.70
C VAL A 116 10.47 -18.40 7.14
N PHE A 117 10.96 -18.51 5.90
CA PHE A 117 11.34 -19.79 5.30
C PHE A 117 12.44 -20.51 6.07
N LEU A 118 13.51 -19.79 6.45
CA LEU A 118 14.58 -20.36 7.28
C LEU A 118 14.08 -20.80 8.67
N ARG A 119 13.01 -20.16 9.19
CA ARG A 119 12.39 -20.59 10.45
C ARG A 119 11.51 -21.82 10.28
N LEU A 120 10.80 -21.93 9.16
CA LEU A 120 10.04 -23.13 8.81
C LEU A 120 10.98 -24.32 8.62
N GLU A 121 12.11 -24.14 7.93
CA GLU A 121 13.14 -25.18 7.74
C GLU A 121 13.76 -25.64 9.07
N LYS A 122 14.01 -24.72 10.00
CA LYS A 122 14.49 -25.04 11.35
C LYS A 122 13.48 -25.84 12.18
N GLY A 123 12.21 -25.81 11.80
CA GLY A 123 11.13 -26.43 12.53
C GLY A 123 10.62 -25.57 13.68
N PHE A 124 9.34 -25.74 13.98
CA PHE A 124 8.72 -25.22 15.20
C PHE A 124 8.41 -26.35 16.17
N GLU A 125 8.53 -26.05 17.47
CA GLU A 125 8.10 -26.97 18.53
C GLU A 125 6.71 -26.61 19.06
N GLY A 126 6.03 -27.57 19.69
CA GLY A 126 4.72 -27.37 20.30
C GLY A 126 3.58 -27.14 19.30
N PRO A 127 2.61 -26.24 19.59
CA PRO A 127 1.43 -26.03 18.74
C PRO A 127 1.76 -25.54 17.32
N LEU A 128 2.80 -24.73 17.16
CA LEU A 128 3.26 -24.28 15.84
C LEU A 128 3.91 -25.42 15.05
N GLY A 129 4.57 -26.36 15.72
CA GLY A 129 5.08 -27.59 15.11
C GLY A 129 3.96 -28.49 14.59
N GLN A 130 2.83 -28.57 15.31
CA GLN A 130 1.66 -29.29 14.81
C GLN A 130 1.07 -28.62 13.56
N MET A 131 1.07 -27.29 13.52
CA MET A 131 0.64 -26.54 12.35
C MET A 131 1.58 -26.73 11.15
N GLN A 132 2.89 -26.86 11.39
CA GLN A 132 3.86 -27.23 10.36
C GLN A 132 3.57 -28.60 9.77
N LYS A 133 3.25 -29.60 10.60
CA LYS A 133 2.84 -30.93 10.10
C LYS A 133 1.61 -30.84 9.20
N TRP A 134 0.60 -30.04 9.58
CA TRP A 134 -0.60 -29.85 8.75
C TRP A 134 -0.30 -29.14 7.42
N MET A 135 0.65 -28.19 7.42
CA MET A 135 1.14 -27.51 6.21
C MET A 135 1.86 -28.49 5.28
N GLU A 136 2.79 -29.28 5.81
CA GLU A 136 3.57 -30.28 5.03
C GLU A 136 2.68 -31.38 4.46
N GLN A 137 1.70 -31.84 5.23
CA GLN A 137 0.71 -32.82 4.78
C GLN A 137 -0.34 -32.23 3.81
N GLY A 138 -0.42 -30.90 3.69
CA GLY A 138 -1.41 -30.22 2.85
C GLY A 138 -2.86 -30.44 3.32
N VAL A 139 -3.08 -30.62 4.62
CA VAL A 139 -4.41 -30.90 5.18
C VAL A 139 -5.27 -29.64 5.21
N ARG A 140 -6.58 -29.82 5.05
CA ARG A 140 -7.55 -28.74 5.21
C ARG A 140 -7.75 -28.40 6.68
N VAL A 141 -7.55 -27.14 7.01
CA VAL A 141 -7.71 -26.60 8.36
C VAL A 141 -8.91 -25.66 8.42
N ARG A 142 -9.54 -25.60 9.59
CA ARG A 142 -10.59 -24.65 9.93
C ARG A 142 -10.05 -23.64 10.95
N VAL A 143 -10.00 -22.38 10.54
CA VAL A 143 -9.50 -21.24 11.31
C VAL A 143 -10.69 -20.40 11.78
N TYR A 144 -10.86 -20.25 13.10
CA TYR A 144 -11.91 -19.41 13.68
C TYR A 144 -11.43 -17.96 13.79
N ILE A 145 -12.25 -17.04 13.29
CA ILE A 145 -11.92 -15.62 13.19
C ILE A 145 -12.68 -14.83 14.25
N ARG A 146 -11.97 -13.99 14.99
CA ARG A 146 -12.54 -13.13 16.03
C ARG A 146 -13.36 -11.98 15.43
N LYS A 147 -14.28 -11.47 16.23
CA LYS A 147 -14.97 -10.19 16.05
C LYS A 147 -14.59 -9.27 17.22
N GLN A 148 -15.04 -8.01 17.20
CA GLN A 148 -14.91 -7.11 18.35
C GLN A 148 -15.44 -7.73 19.65
N LYS A 149 -16.55 -8.50 19.56
CA LYS A 149 -17.09 -9.31 20.65
C LYS A 149 -17.45 -10.69 20.09
N GLY A 150 -16.78 -11.73 20.56
CA GLY A 150 -17.01 -13.12 20.16
C GLY A 150 -16.38 -13.51 18.82
N ILE A 151 -16.94 -14.56 18.20
CA ILE A 151 -16.44 -15.16 16.95
C ILE A 151 -17.26 -14.62 15.77
N ARG A 152 -16.58 -14.20 14.69
CA ARG A 152 -17.20 -13.71 13.45
C ARG A 152 -17.68 -14.87 12.57
N GLY A 153 -16.90 -15.93 12.53
CA GLY A 153 -17.07 -17.06 11.62
C GLY A 153 -15.81 -17.90 11.56
N HIS A 154 -15.71 -18.72 10.53
CA HIS A 154 -14.55 -19.57 10.29
C HIS A 154 -14.14 -19.57 8.82
N VAL A 155 -12.87 -19.87 8.59
CA VAL A 155 -12.26 -20.01 7.28
C VAL A 155 -11.74 -21.43 7.18
N SER A 156 -12.26 -22.20 6.22
CA SER A 156 -11.76 -23.54 5.89
C SER A 156 -10.88 -23.47 4.63
N GLY A 157 -9.74 -24.14 4.61
CA GLY A 157 -8.89 -24.23 3.42
C GLY A 157 -7.57 -24.95 3.69
N VAL A 158 -6.72 -25.10 2.67
CA VAL A 158 -5.42 -25.75 2.79
C VAL A 158 -4.38 -24.73 3.24
N LEU A 159 -3.69 -25.02 4.35
CA LEU A 159 -2.63 -24.14 4.87
C LEU A 159 -1.40 -24.20 3.98
N MET A 160 -0.95 -23.04 3.48
CA MET A 160 0.24 -22.92 2.63
C MET A 160 1.46 -22.45 3.39
N LEU A 161 1.30 -21.41 4.22
CA LEU A 161 2.37 -20.83 5.01
C LEU A 161 1.79 -20.29 6.33
N PHE A 162 2.62 -20.27 7.36
CA PHE A 162 2.31 -19.60 8.62
C PHE A 162 3.55 -18.91 9.21
N ASP A 163 3.32 -18.04 10.19
CA ASP A 163 4.37 -17.33 10.93
C ASP A 163 4.14 -17.44 12.45
N LYS A 164 5.14 -17.09 13.26
CA LYS A 164 5.09 -17.07 14.74
C LYS A 164 3.96 -16.21 15.29
N HIS A 165 3.53 -15.21 14.51
CA HIS A 165 2.42 -14.32 14.85
C HIS A 165 1.06 -14.89 14.48
N TRP A 166 0.98 -16.15 14.04
CA TRP A 166 -0.23 -16.80 13.52
C TRP A 166 -0.80 -16.13 12.27
N ASN A 167 0.03 -15.41 11.52
CA ASN A 167 -0.34 -14.97 10.18
C ASN A 167 -0.37 -16.21 9.28
N LEU A 168 -1.50 -16.46 8.60
CA LEU A 168 -1.71 -17.67 7.81
C LEU A 168 -1.98 -17.33 6.35
N ALA A 169 -1.27 -17.96 5.43
CA ALA A 169 -1.64 -17.98 4.03
C ALA A 169 -2.37 -19.29 3.73
N VAL A 170 -3.60 -19.19 3.22
CA VAL A 170 -4.48 -20.33 2.98
C VAL A 170 -4.93 -20.32 1.51
N ARG A 171 -4.98 -21.50 0.88
CA ARG A 171 -5.52 -21.69 -0.48
C ARG A 171 -6.82 -22.50 -0.47
N ASP A 172 -7.58 -22.39 -1.56
CA ASP A 172 -8.87 -23.06 -1.75
C ASP A 172 -9.82 -22.82 -0.55
N VAL A 173 -10.11 -21.54 -0.35
CA VAL A 173 -10.68 -21.01 0.86
C VAL A 173 -12.20 -20.95 0.76
N CYS A 174 -12.88 -21.57 1.73
CA CYS A 174 -14.29 -21.39 1.99
C CYS A 174 -14.46 -20.61 3.29
N GLU A 175 -14.79 -19.32 3.17
CA GLU A 175 -15.05 -18.47 4.33
C GLU A 175 -16.54 -18.44 4.63
N THR A 176 -16.89 -18.72 5.88
CA THR A 176 -18.27 -18.67 6.38
C THR A 176 -18.34 -17.70 7.55
N TYR A 177 -19.20 -16.68 7.45
CA TYR A 177 -19.38 -15.68 8.50
C TYR A 177 -20.83 -15.29 8.71
N HIS A 178 -21.14 -14.85 9.94
CA HIS A 178 -22.46 -14.39 10.31
C HIS A 178 -22.58 -12.88 10.10
N ARG A 179 -23.66 -12.45 9.45
CA ARG A 179 -24.03 -11.04 9.27
C ARG A 179 -25.48 -10.86 9.69
N ARG A 180 -25.84 -9.68 10.20
CA ARG A 180 -27.26 -9.31 10.30
C ARG A 180 -27.88 -9.24 8.92
N ASN A 181 -29.12 -9.70 8.79
CA ASN A 181 -29.90 -9.55 7.57
C ASN A 181 -30.00 -8.05 7.22
N TYR A 182 -30.00 -7.75 5.93
CA TYR A 182 -29.92 -6.38 5.40
C TYR A 182 -30.97 -5.45 6.04
N ARG A 183 -32.22 -5.93 6.15
CA ARG A 183 -33.35 -5.25 6.82
C ARG A 183 -33.11 -4.84 8.28
N TYR A 184 -32.15 -5.47 8.97
CA TYR A 184 -31.77 -5.15 10.35
C TYR A 184 -30.39 -4.47 10.46
N SER A 185 -29.79 -4.12 9.33
CA SER A 185 -28.47 -3.46 9.25
C SER A 185 -28.51 -2.07 8.61
N GLU A 186 -29.61 -1.68 7.97
CA GLU A 186 -29.82 -0.34 7.43
C GLU A 186 -29.83 0.71 8.54
N ASN A 187 -29.09 1.80 8.33
CA ASN A 187 -29.23 3.01 9.13
C ASN A 187 -30.21 3.93 8.40
N ARG A 188 -31.49 3.87 8.75
CA ARG A 188 -32.57 4.65 8.12
C ARG A 188 -32.53 6.15 8.46
N LEU A 189 -31.45 6.61 9.08
CA LEU A 189 -31.28 7.99 9.53
C LEU A 189 -30.47 8.83 8.53
N ASP A 190 -29.81 8.20 7.56
CA ASP A 190 -29.02 8.89 6.55
C ASP A 190 -29.87 9.16 5.29
N PRO A 191 -29.93 10.38 4.74
CA PRO A 191 -30.66 10.68 3.50
C PRO A 191 -30.24 9.80 2.31
N ASP A 192 -28.98 9.39 2.23
CA ASP A 192 -28.50 8.45 1.19
C ASP A 192 -28.92 6.99 1.46
N GLY A 193 -29.37 6.68 2.68
CA GLY A 193 -29.89 5.38 3.10
C GLY A 193 -31.38 5.17 2.82
N ILE A 194 -32.06 6.15 2.22
CA ILE A 194 -33.48 6.08 1.85
C ILE A 194 -33.68 5.43 0.47
N VAL A 195 -32.61 5.29 -0.31
CA VAL A 195 -32.67 4.68 -1.65
C VAL A 195 -32.69 3.16 -1.56
N ASP A 196 -33.56 2.52 -2.35
CA ASP A 196 -33.64 1.07 -2.42
C ASP A 196 -32.28 0.44 -2.81
N PRO A 197 -31.93 -0.75 -2.28
CA PRO A 197 -30.62 -1.35 -2.51
C PRO A 197 -30.45 -1.70 -3.99
N GLN A 198 -29.57 -0.98 -4.69
CA GLN A 198 -29.28 -1.26 -6.09
C GLN A 198 -28.14 -2.28 -6.22
N ASP A 199 -28.33 -3.27 -7.09
CA ASP A 199 -27.25 -4.20 -7.44
C ASP A 199 -26.16 -3.43 -8.22
N CYS A 200 -24.93 -3.46 -7.70
CA CYS A 200 -23.78 -2.79 -8.30
C CYS A 200 -22.84 -3.76 -9.04
N SER A 201 -23.28 -5.01 -9.24
CA SER A 201 -22.49 -6.06 -9.92
C SER A 201 -22.02 -5.63 -11.31
N ASP A 202 -22.87 -4.99 -12.12
CA ASP A 202 -22.48 -4.52 -13.46
C ASP A 202 -21.44 -3.41 -13.42
N ARG A 203 -21.56 -2.49 -12.46
CA ARG A 203 -20.57 -1.43 -12.25
C ARG A 203 -19.22 -2.03 -11.86
N LEU A 204 -19.21 -3.03 -10.98
CA LEU A 204 -17.98 -3.73 -10.57
C LEU A 204 -17.34 -4.46 -11.75
N ARG A 205 -18.14 -5.11 -12.61
CA ARG A 205 -17.65 -5.75 -13.84
C ARG A 205 -17.00 -4.76 -14.80
N ARG A 206 -17.59 -3.57 -14.99
CA ARG A 206 -16.99 -2.50 -15.82
C ARG A 206 -15.63 -2.02 -15.27
N LEU A 207 -15.46 -2.07 -13.95
CA LEU A 207 -14.19 -1.75 -13.28
C LEU A 207 -13.19 -2.93 -13.29
N GLY A 208 -13.55 -4.07 -13.89
CA GLY A 208 -12.71 -5.27 -13.90
C GLY A 208 -12.67 -6.03 -12.57
N ILE A 209 -13.59 -5.74 -11.65
CA ILE A 209 -13.64 -6.37 -10.32
C ILE A 209 -14.57 -7.58 -10.39
N VAL A 210 -14.01 -8.77 -10.23
CA VAL A 210 -14.77 -10.03 -10.16
C VAL A 210 -15.04 -10.37 -8.69
N LEU A 211 -16.33 -10.39 -8.32
CA LEU A 211 -16.74 -10.81 -6.98
C LEU A 211 -16.67 -12.34 -6.85
N PRO A 212 -16.21 -12.86 -5.70
CA PRO A 212 -16.25 -14.30 -5.45
C PRO A 212 -17.70 -14.79 -5.36
N PRO A 213 -17.98 -16.04 -5.80
CA PRO A 213 -19.30 -16.62 -5.67
C PRO A 213 -19.66 -16.74 -4.18
N THR A 214 -20.87 -16.29 -3.84
CA THR A 214 -21.38 -16.29 -2.47
C THR A 214 -22.70 -17.05 -2.39
N THR A 215 -22.87 -17.82 -1.33
CA THR A 215 -24.12 -18.51 -0.99
C THR A 215 -24.62 -17.97 0.35
N VAL A 216 -25.91 -17.67 0.41
CA VAL A 216 -26.53 -17.00 1.53
C VAL A 216 -27.57 -17.93 2.15
N ARG A 217 -27.45 -18.21 3.45
CA ARG A 217 -28.39 -19.05 4.21
C ARG A 217 -28.95 -18.24 5.37
N ARG A 218 -30.27 -18.27 5.60
CA ARG A 218 -30.87 -17.60 6.76
C ARG A 218 -30.51 -18.34 8.04
N ASP A 219 -30.16 -17.58 9.06
CA ASP A 219 -29.78 -18.06 10.39
C ASP A 219 -30.63 -17.35 11.43
N GLY A 220 -31.82 -17.91 11.66
CA GLY A 220 -32.88 -17.27 12.43
C GLY A 220 -33.50 -16.05 11.74
N LYS A 221 -34.16 -15.18 12.52
CA LYS A 221 -34.89 -14.00 12.01
C LYS A 221 -33.95 -12.86 11.61
N LYS A 222 -32.96 -12.57 12.46
CA LYS A 222 -32.12 -11.36 12.36
C LYS A 222 -30.78 -11.58 11.67
N ASN A 223 -30.31 -12.82 11.58
CA ASN A 223 -28.98 -13.12 11.06
C ASN A 223 -29.04 -13.98 9.79
N VAL A 224 -27.93 -13.96 9.08
CA VAL A 224 -27.70 -14.65 7.83
C VAL A 224 -26.26 -15.15 7.84
N ILE A 225 -26.08 -16.40 7.46
CA ILE A 225 -24.77 -17.01 7.22
C ILE A 225 -24.43 -16.81 5.75
N ILE A 226 -23.27 -16.21 5.51
CA ILE A 226 -22.74 -16.01 4.16
C ILE A 226 -21.50 -16.88 4.03
N THR A 227 -21.51 -17.73 3.01
CA THR A 227 -20.35 -18.53 2.62
C THR A 227 -19.84 -18.03 1.29
N ARG A 228 -18.53 -17.76 1.19
CA ARG A 228 -17.89 -17.33 -0.06
C ARG A 228 -16.68 -18.21 -0.37
N LYS A 229 -16.46 -18.49 -1.66
CA LYS A 229 -15.28 -19.22 -2.13
C LYS A 229 -14.22 -18.25 -2.65
N VAL A 230 -13.01 -18.35 -2.14
CA VAL A 230 -11.87 -17.50 -2.50
C VAL A 230 -10.69 -18.40 -2.83
N SER A 231 -9.92 -18.07 -3.86
CA SER A 231 -8.78 -18.89 -4.28
C SER A 231 -7.63 -18.89 -3.25
N GLN A 232 -7.29 -17.70 -2.73
CA GLN A 232 -6.21 -17.49 -1.78
C GLN A 232 -6.60 -16.41 -0.77
N LEU A 233 -6.23 -16.60 0.49
CA LEU A 233 -6.49 -15.64 1.57
C LEU A 233 -5.29 -15.55 2.51
N LEU A 234 -4.87 -14.32 2.81
CA LEU A 234 -3.93 -14.02 3.88
C LEU A 234 -4.70 -13.56 5.12
N ILE A 235 -4.56 -14.30 6.21
CA ILE A 235 -5.22 -14.04 7.49
C ILE A 235 -4.17 -13.46 8.45
N ARG A 236 -4.48 -12.32 9.07
CA ARG A 236 -3.66 -11.73 10.13
C ARG A 236 -3.89 -12.50 11.44
N GLY A 237 -2.82 -12.91 12.10
CA GLY A 237 -2.92 -13.79 13.28
C GLY A 237 -3.55 -13.17 14.51
N GLU A 238 -3.54 -11.84 14.60
CA GLU A 238 -4.32 -11.12 15.60
C GLU A 238 -5.82 -11.50 15.55
N GLN A 239 -6.36 -11.78 14.36
CA GLN A 239 -7.77 -12.14 14.19
C GLN A 239 -8.05 -13.63 14.42
N VAL A 240 -7.02 -14.46 14.55
CA VAL A 240 -7.15 -15.90 14.74
C VAL A 240 -7.46 -16.20 16.21
N VAL A 241 -8.49 -17.01 16.44
CA VAL A 241 -8.87 -17.48 17.80
C VAL A 241 -8.40 -18.91 18.03
N LEU A 242 -8.72 -19.79 17.08
CA LEU A 242 -8.49 -21.23 17.17
C LEU A 242 -8.27 -21.79 15.77
N VAL A 243 -7.33 -22.73 15.65
CA VAL A 243 -7.10 -23.51 14.43
C VAL A 243 -7.36 -24.98 14.75
N THR A 244 -8.18 -25.63 13.93
CA THR A 244 -8.56 -27.04 14.06
C THR A 244 -8.44 -27.72 12.70
N LEU A 245 -8.37 -29.04 12.68
CA LEU A 245 -8.56 -29.80 11.45
C LEU A 245 -10.00 -29.64 10.96
N GLU A 246 -10.20 -29.56 9.65
CA GLU A 246 -11.55 -29.56 9.10
C GLU A 246 -12.22 -30.92 9.38
N PRO A 247 -13.38 -30.96 10.06
CA PRO A 247 -14.04 -32.21 10.35
C PRO A 247 -14.48 -32.87 9.06
N SER A 248 -14.20 -34.17 8.94
CA SER A 248 -14.62 -34.96 7.77
C SER A 248 -16.14 -34.96 7.65
N ALA A 249 -16.65 -35.06 6.42
CA ALA A 249 -18.09 -35.00 6.17
C ALA A 249 -18.89 -36.07 6.95
N GLN A 250 -18.25 -37.19 7.33
CA GLN A 250 -18.86 -38.27 8.10
C GLN A 250 -19.11 -37.89 9.57
N GLU A 251 -18.22 -37.11 10.21
CA GLU A 251 -18.40 -36.69 11.62
C GLU A 251 -19.49 -35.62 11.80
N ASN A 252 -19.72 -34.79 10.78
CA ASN A 252 -20.75 -33.76 10.82
C ASN A 252 -22.17 -34.35 10.76
N ALA A 253 -22.35 -35.53 10.16
CA ALA A 253 -23.62 -36.25 10.15
C ALA A 253 -23.96 -36.81 11.54
N THR A 254 -22.97 -37.38 12.24
CA THR A 254 -23.14 -37.94 13.59
C THR A 254 -23.44 -36.87 14.64
N ARG A 255 -22.87 -35.66 14.50
CA ARG A 255 -23.15 -34.52 15.40
C ARG A 255 -24.49 -33.84 15.20
N GLN A 256 -25.18 -34.07 14.08
CA GLN A 256 -26.52 -33.52 13.84
C GLN A 256 -27.65 -34.46 14.31
N GLN A 257 -27.31 -35.67 14.77
CA GLN A 257 -28.26 -36.68 15.26
C GLN A 257 -28.26 -36.81 16.80
N GLN A 258 -27.50 -35.97 17.51
CA GLN A 258 -27.49 -35.86 18.98
C GLN A 258 -28.01 -34.50 19.42
#